data_AF-A0A7W0V9J9-F1
#
_entry.id   AF-A0A7W0V9J9-F1
#
_cell.length_a   1.000
_cell.length_b   1.000
_cell.length_c   1.000
_cell.angle_alpha   90.00
_cell.angle_beta   90.00
_cell.angle_gamma   90.00
#
_symmetry.space_group_name_H-M   'P 1'
#
loop_
_entity.id
_entity.type
_entity.pdbx_description
1 polymer ?
#
loop_
_entity_poly.entity_id
_entity_poly.type
_entity_poly.pdbx_seq_one_letter_code
_entity_poly.pdbx_strand_id
1 'polypeptide(L)'
;MQVAYAYRGEAGTFLVARVAGPSLGLGLAVTPSSSLRHVFFADVEVDITAWDRAHHVVARSSAQAIPVLKMIVPALMRAPRLGALVRWTDEELVFHVPCSLVDQTVLEGVTADLETVARAMIAAERTVGPPPSLTVDIAAWHALSSWLRGTLTMGDLSIDGTLDAAPVSVGLTWNDDDHPIRVVATVGDPDAASADLRAITLSLPRPARDVLGNVGAENIVDLVTRWPAEIIDLRVVDGVASAAFGVPEGTAPVIDAARVRGLVEALRAVLAALDPGAGPYR
;
A
#
# COMPACT_ATOMS: atom_id res chain seq x y z
N MET A 1 -5.86 -1.09 18.13
CA MET A 1 -7.01 -0.23 18.48
C MET A 1 -6.56 0.72 19.57
N GLN A 2 -7.02 1.96 19.56
CA GLN A 2 -6.59 2.98 20.53
C GLN A 2 -7.77 3.88 20.91
N VAL A 3 -7.87 4.21 22.20
CA VAL A 3 -8.77 5.24 22.71
C VAL A 3 -7.92 6.29 23.42
N ALA A 4 -8.04 7.54 23.01
CA ALA A 4 -7.29 8.65 23.60
C ALA A 4 -8.25 9.80 23.94
N TYR A 5 -7.90 10.57 24.96
CA TYR A 5 -8.65 11.76 25.35
C TYR A 5 -8.12 12.99 24.60
N ALA A 6 -9.00 13.81 24.02
CA ALA A 6 -8.62 15.03 23.35
C ALA A 6 -9.57 16.20 23.70
N TYR A 7 -8.99 17.34 24.07
CA TYR A 7 -9.70 18.59 24.25
C TYR A 7 -9.49 19.47 23.01
N ARG A 8 -10.57 19.99 22.40
CA ARG A 8 -10.49 20.84 21.20
C ARG A 8 -11.15 22.21 21.40
N GLY A 9 -10.81 22.88 22.50
CA GLY A 9 -11.23 24.27 22.74
C GLY A 9 -12.76 24.42 22.79
N GLU A 10 -13.30 25.34 21.99
CA GLU A 10 -14.75 25.63 21.93
C GLU A 10 -15.60 24.44 21.42
N ALA A 11 -14.99 23.49 20.68
CA ALA A 11 -15.70 22.29 20.24
C ALA A 11 -15.97 21.30 21.39
N GLY A 12 -15.31 21.49 22.55
CA GLY A 12 -15.49 20.66 23.73
C GLY A 12 -14.49 19.50 23.85
N THR A 13 -14.88 18.52 24.67
CA THR A 13 -14.09 17.35 25.03
C THR A 13 -14.56 16.13 24.25
N PHE A 14 -13.60 15.37 23.72
CA PHE A 14 -13.86 14.17 22.94
C PHE A 14 -12.98 13.00 23.40
N LEU A 15 -13.53 11.79 23.31
CA LEU A 15 -12.70 10.60 23.15
C LEU A 15 -12.44 10.40 21.66
N VAL A 16 -11.16 10.30 21.30
CA VAL A 16 -10.72 9.90 19.98
C VAL A 16 -10.55 8.39 20.00
N ALA A 17 -11.40 7.70 19.25
CA ALA A 17 -11.37 6.26 19.12
C ALA A 17 -10.82 5.90 17.73
N ARG A 18 -9.88 4.95 17.69
CA ARG A 18 -9.18 4.55 16.47
C ARG A 18 -9.16 3.03 16.31
N VAL A 19 -9.56 2.58 15.12
CA VAL A 19 -9.31 1.22 14.64
C VAL A 19 -8.28 1.33 13.54
N ALA A 20 -7.14 0.63 13.70
CA ALA A 20 -6.10 0.55 12.68
C ALA A 20 -5.99 -0.91 12.21
N GLY A 21 -5.69 -1.10 10.93
CA GLY A 21 -5.48 -2.38 10.28
C GLY A 21 -4.38 -2.30 9.22
N PRO A 22 -4.08 -3.42 8.55
CA PRO A 22 -3.23 -3.37 7.36
C PRO A 22 -3.91 -2.48 6.29
N SER A 23 -3.12 -1.92 5.39
CA SER A 23 -3.64 -1.16 4.25
C SER A 23 -4.53 -2.06 3.40
N LEU A 24 -5.69 -1.55 2.97
CA LEU A 24 -6.53 -2.22 1.98
C LEU A 24 -6.02 -2.03 0.55
N GLY A 25 -5.12 -1.06 0.33
CA GLY A 25 -4.61 -0.72 -0.99
C GLY A 25 -5.75 -0.34 -1.95
N LEU A 26 -6.72 0.47 -1.53
CA LEU A 26 -7.83 0.92 -2.39
C LEU A 26 -7.71 2.39 -2.76
N GLY A 27 -6.77 3.13 -2.16
CA GLY A 27 -6.80 4.59 -2.16
C GLY A 27 -8.05 5.11 -1.47
N LEU A 28 -8.57 4.39 -0.46
CA LEU A 28 -9.83 4.71 0.17
C LEU A 28 -9.69 6.00 1.00
N ALA A 29 -10.64 6.91 0.82
CA ALA A 29 -10.83 8.06 1.68
C ALA A 29 -12.33 8.30 1.87
N VAL A 30 -12.78 8.21 3.12
CA VAL A 30 -14.15 8.56 3.50
C VAL A 30 -14.13 9.77 4.41
N THR A 31 -14.94 10.75 4.05
CA THR A 31 -15.10 12.02 4.77
C THR A 31 -16.57 12.34 4.99
N PRO A 32 -16.94 13.10 6.03
CA PRO A 32 -18.30 13.60 6.17
C PRO A 32 -18.72 14.43 4.94
N SER A 33 -19.95 14.22 4.48
CA SER A 33 -20.54 14.91 3.33
C SER A 33 -20.72 16.40 3.60
N SER A 34 -20.57 17.23 2.56
CA SER A 34 -20.88 18.67 2.58
C SER A 34 -21.89 19.02 1.47
N SER A 35 -22.60 20.14 1.63
CA SER A 35 -23.66 20.57 0.70
C SER A 35 -23.18 20.92 -0.72
N LEU A 36 -21.87 21.09 -0.95
CA LEU A 36 -21.28 21.40 -2.26
C LEU A 36 -20.89 20.14 -3.07
N ARG A 37 -21.19 18.95 -2.54
CA ARG A 37 -20.68 17.64 -2.99
C ARG A 37 -21.10 17.20 -4.40
N HIS A 38 -22.40 17.30 -4.75
CA HIS A 38 -22.94 16.66 -5.96
C HIS A 38 -22.47 17.24 -7.30
N VAL A 39 -21.68 18.31 -7.27
CA VAL A 39 -21.32 19.09 -8.47
C VAL A 39 -19.89 18.85 -8.92
N PHE A 40 -18.99 18.34 -8.05
CA PHE A 40 -17.55 18.45 -8.30
C PHE A 40 -16.74 17.15 -8.15
N PHE A 41 -17.28 16.05 -7.61
CA PHE A 41 -16.47 14.87 -7.28
C PHE A 41 -17.11 13.55 -7.70
N ALA A 42 -16.27 12.61 -8.17
CA ALA A 42 -16.64 11.21 -8.33
C ALA A 42 -16.74 10.56 -6.95
N ASP A 43 -17.86 9.88 -6.70
CA ASP A 43 -18.23 9.37 -5.38
C ASP A 43 -18.66 7.90 -5.48
N VAL A 44 -18.21 7.10 -4.52
CA VAL A 44 -18.54 5.67 -4.46
C VAL A 44 -19.77 5.47 -3.58
N GLU A 45 -20.91 5.26 -4.21
CA GLU A 45 -22.16 4.92 -3.53
C GLU A 45 -22.26 3.41 -3.24
N VAL A 46 -22.79 3.05 -2.07
CA VAL A 46 -22.86 1.64 -1.61
C VAL A 46 -24.29 1.16 -1.39
N ASP A 47 -25.26 1.91 -1.91
CA ASP A 47 -26.70 1.63 -1.84
C ASP A 47 -27.24 1.62 -0.39
N ILE A 48 -26.63 2.40 0.50
CA ILE A 48 -27.07 2.57 1.89
C ILE A 48 -27.44 4.04 2.05
N THR A 49 -28.69 4.38 1.75
CA THR A 49 -29.14 5.78 1.60
C THR A 49 -28.73 6.72 2.73
N ALA A 50 -28.80 6.27 3.99
CA ALA A 50 -28.41 7.10 5.13
C ALA A 50 -26.90 7.36 5.17
N TRP A 51 -26.09 6.35 4.82
CA TRP A 51 -24.64 6.44 4.72
C TRP A 51 -24.23 7.31 3.53
N ASP A 52 -24.76 7.00 2.35
CA ASP A 52 -24.43 7.70 1.11
C ASP A 52 -24.79 9.18 1.24
N ARG A 53 -25.85 9.58 1.96
CA ARG A 53 -26.11 11.00 2.22
C ARG A 53 -25.12 11.65 3.18
N ALA A 54 -24.63 10.91 4.16
CA ALA A 54 -23.82 11.42 5.27
C ALA A 54 -22.32 11.45 4.97
N HIS A 55 -21.81 10.65 4.04
CA HIS A 55 -20.39 10.51 3.75
C HIS A 55 -20.10 10.61 2.26
N HIS A 56 -18.92 11.12 1.94
CA HIS A 56 -18.33 11.13 0.61
C HIS A 56 -17.19 10.11 0.59
N VAL A 57 -17.17 9.24 -0.42
CA VAL A 57 -16.23 8.14 -0.53
C VAL A 57 -15.46 8.23 -1.83
N VAL A 58 -14.14 8.31 -1.71
CA VAL A 58 -13.20 8.22 -2.83
C VAL A 58 -12.42 6.92 -2.72
N ALA A 59 -12.21 6.26 -3.85
CA ALA A 59 -11.32 5.12 -3.99
C ALA A 59 -10.86 5.03 -5.45
N ARG A 60 -9.71 4.39 -5.70
CA ARG A 60 -9.19 4.15 -7.06
C ARG A 60 -10.16 3.35 -7.92
N SER A 61 -10.92 2.46 -7.29
CA SER A 61 -11.89 1.60 -7.97
C SER A 61 -13.12 1.37 -7.12
N SER A 62 -14.28 1.82 -7.61
CA SER A 62 -15.57 1.52 -6.99
C SER A 62 -15.84 0.01 -6.95
N ALA A 63 -15.39 -0.74 -7.96
CA ALA A 63 -15.57 -2.19 -8.02
C ALA A 63 -14.86 -2.93 -6.88
N GLN A 64 -13.72 -2.41 -6.41
CA GLN A 64 -13.01 -2.97 -5.24
C GLN A 64 -13.56 -2.40 -3.92
N ALA A 65 -13.92 -1.11 -3.88
CA ALA A 65 -14.35 -0.46 -2.65
C ALA A 65 -15.76 -0.87 -2.20
N ILE A 66 -16.72 -1.04 -3.12
CA ILE A 66 -18.12 -1.31 -2.79
C ILE A 66 -18.29 -2.58 -1.92
N PRO A 67 -17.68 -3.75 -2.24
CA PRO A 67 -17.78 -4.94 -1.40
C PRO A 67 -17.28 -4.71 0.04
N VAL A 68 -16.15 -4.02 0.19
CA VAL A 68 -15.55 -3.68 1.49
C VAL A 68 -16.48 -2.78 2.30
N LEU A 69 -16.97 -1.71 1.68
CA LEU A 69 -17.87 -0.76 2.32
C LEU A 69 -19.19 -1.44 2.73
N LYS A 70 -19.76 -2.29 1.87
CA LYS A 70 -20.99 -3.05 2.17
C LYS A 70 -20.84 -3.99 3.38
N MET A 71 -19.61 -4.41 3.72
CA MET A 71 -19.34 -5.19 4.94
C MET A 71 -19.15 -4.32 6.18
N ILE A 72 -18.44 -3.19 6.06
CA ILE A 72 -18.04 -2.37 7.22
C ILE A 72 -19.16 -1.39 7.61
N VAL A 73 -19.82 -0.74 6.65
CA VAL A 73 -20.84 0.29 6.92
C VAL A 73 -21.98 -0.21 7.83
N PRO A 74 -22.53 -1.42 7.66
CA PRO A 74 -23.55 -1.92 8.57
C PRO A 74 -23.06 -2.14 10.00
N ALA A 75 -21.77 -2.40 10.22
CA ALA A 75 -21.19 -2.47 11.56
C ALA A 75 -21.07 -1.07 12.19
N LEU A 76 -20.64 -0.08 11.39
CA LEU A 76 -20.58 1.33 11.81
C LEU A 76 -21.96 1.87 12.21
N MET A 77 -22.98 1.62 11.39
CA MET A 77 -24.35 2.07 11.66
C MET A 77 -24.97 1.44 12.93
N ARG A 78 -24.44 0.28 13.37
CA ARG A 78 -24.86 -0.40 14.61
C ARG A 78 -24.03 0.02 15.84
N ALA A 79 -23.06 0.91 15.67
CA ALA A 79 -22.13 1.35 16.70
C ALA A 79 -22.29 2.86 17.02
N PRO A 80 -23.48 3.34 17.41
CA PRO A 80 -23.74 4.77 17.59
C PRO A 80 -22.89 5.40 18.71
N ARG A 81 -22.34 4.59 19.64
CA ARG A 81 -21.50 5.09 20.73
C ARG A 81 -20.11 5.52 20.26
N LEU A 82 -19.72 5.17 19.03
CA LEU A 82 -18.48 5.68 18.43
C LEU A 82 -18.60 7.16 18.01
N GLY A 83 -19.81 7.73 17.99
CA GLY A 83 -20.00 9.12 17.61
C GLY A 83 -19.73 9.36 16.12
N ALA A 84 -19.10 10.49 15.81
CA ALA A 84 -18.88 10.90 14.42
C ALA A 84 -17.63 10.22 13.83
N LEU A 85 -17.79 9.57 12.67
CA LEU A 85 -16.64 9.17 11.85
C LEU A 85 -16.02 10.43 11.24
N VAL A 86 -14.79 10.74 11.64
CA VAL A 86 -14.09 11.95 11.17
C VAL A 86 -13.10 11.68 10.05
N ARG A 87 -12.60 10.45 9.98
CA ARG A 87 -11.69 10.01 8.93
C ARG A 87 -11.73 8.51 8.78
N TRP A 88 -11.73 8.04 7.54
CA TRP A 88 -11.43 6.65 7.24
C TRP A 88 -10.54 6.58 5.99
N THR A 89 -9.37 5.96 6.13
CA THR A 89 -8.40 5.67 5.07
C THR A 89 -8.24 4.16 4.86
N ASP A 90 -7.34 3.74 3.97
CA ASP A 90 -7.04 2.31 3.79
C ASP A 90 -6.59 1.61 5.09
N GLU A 91 -5.91 2.32 5.99
CA GLU A 91 -5.28 1.74 7.19
C GLU A 91 -6.09 1.95 8.46
N GLU A 92 -7.03 2.90 8.50
CA GLU A 92 -7.65 3.29 9.76
C GLU A 92 -9.03 3.94 9.65
N LEU A 93 -9.80 3.76 10.72
CA LEU A 93 -11.00 4.55 11.02
C LEU A 93 -10.78 5.33 12.30
N VAL A 94 -11.16 6.61 12.27
CA VAL A 94 -11.05 7.55 13.39
C VAL A 94 -12.41 8.13 13.70
N PHE A 95 -12.78 8.08 14.97
CA PHE A 95 -14.04 8.56 15.49
C PHE A 95 -13.83 9.63 16.57
N HIS A 96 -14.77 10.56 16.63
CA HIS A 96 -14.92 11.49 17.75
C HIS A 96 -16.18 11.13 18.53
N VAL A 97 -15.99 10.65 19.76
CA VAL A 97 -17.06 10.39 20.72
C VAL A 97 -17.22 11.64 21.59
N PRO A 98 -18.35 12.34 21.53
CA PRO A 98 -18.63 13.44 22.45
C PRO A 98 -18.75 12.89 23.87
N CYS A 99 -18.01 13.45 24.84
CA CYS A 99 -18.14 13.04 26.23
C CYS A 99 -18.03 14.24 27.18
N SER A 100 -18.99 14.35 28.10
CA SER A 100 -18.91 15.28 29.23
C SER A 100 -18.18 14.68 30.43
N LEU A 101 -18.24 13.35 30.58
CA LEU A 101 -17.56 12.57 31.60
C LEU A 101 -17.12 11.22 30.99
N VAL A 102 -15.93 10.74 31.35
CA VAL A 102 -15.41 9.44 30.92
C VAL A 102 -15.45 8.51 32.12
N ASP A 103 -16.37 7.56 32.11
CA ASP A 103 -16.45 6.50 33.10
C ASP A 103 -16.20 5.12 32.46
N GLN A 104 -16.11 4.10 33.32
CA GLN A 104 -15.80 2.74 32.91
C GLN A 104 -16.87 2.17 31.95
N THR A 105 -18.15 2.45 32.17
CA THR A 105 -19.24 1.95 31.33
C THR A 105 -19.19 2.55 29.92
N VAL A 106 -18.83 3.84 29.80
CA VAL A 106 -18.62 4.48 28.50
C VAL A 106 -17.43 3.84 27.77
N LEU A 107 -16.29 3.66 28.44
CA LEU A 107 -15.09 3.06 27.85
C LEU A 107 -15.33 1.61 27.40
N GLU A 108 -16.00 0.80 28.22
CA GLU A 108 -16.36 -0.59 27.88
C GLU A 108 -17.30 -0.64 26.67
N GLY A 109 -18.30 0.24 26.61
CA GLY A 109 -19.22 0.33 25.48
C GLY A 109 -18.54 0.74 24.17
N VAL A 110 -17.68 1.76 24.21
CA VAL A 110 -16.88 2.21 23.06
C VAL A 110 -15.94 1.10 22.60
N THR A 111 -15.28 0.40 23.53
CA THR A 111 -14.36 -0.70 23.20
C THR A 111 -15.08 -1.84 22.49
N ALA A 112 -16.24 -2.29 22.99
CA ALA A 112 -17.03 -3.36 22.37
C ALA A 112 -17.51 -2.99 20.95
N ASP A 113 -17.88 -1.73 20.74
CA ASP A 113 -18.28 -1.22 19.43
C ASP A 113 -17.08 -1.17 18.46
N LEU A 114 -15.91 -0.71 18.94
CA LEU A 114 -14.68 -0.74 18.14
C LEU A 114 -14.29 -2.17 17.76
N GLU A 115 -14.40 -3.15 18.67
CA GLU A 115 -14.10 -4.56 18.38
C GLU A 115 -15.01 -5.14 17.30
N THR A 116 -16.26 -4.71 17.27
CA THR A 116 -17.22 -5.09 16.24
C THR A 116 -16.83 -4.50 14.88
N VAL A 117 -16.40 -3.24 14.84
CA VAL A 117 -15.88 -2.58 13.63
C VAL A 117 -14.58 -3.25 13.17
N ALA A 118 -13.64 -3.51 14.07
CA ALA A 118 -12.37 -4.17 13.75
C ALA A 118 -12.58 -5.56 13.13
N ARG A 119 -13.51 -6.35 13.67
CA ARG A 119 -13.87 -7.65 13.07
C ARG A 119 -14.46 -7.49 11.66
N ALA A 120 -15.29 -6.47 11.44
CA ALA A 120 -15.82 -6.19 10.11
C ALA A 120 -14.72 -5.78 9.12
N MET A 121 -13.74 -4.98 9.54
CA MET A 121 -12.58 -4.62 8.72
C MET A 121 -11.74 -5.84 8.33
N ILE A 122 -11.38 -6.68 9.31
CA ILE A 122 -10.61 -7.92 9.07
C ILE A 122 -11.36 -8.87 8.11
N ALA A 123 -12.68 -8.94 8.24
CA ALA A 123 -13.49 -9.75 7.33
C ALA A 123 -13.54 -9.14 5.92
N ALA A 124 -13.63 -7.81 5.82
CA ALA A 124 -13.68 -7.09 4.56
C ALA A 124 -12.35 -7.10 3.79
N GLU A 125 -11.22 -7.08 4.48
CA GLU A 125 -9.88 -7.21 3.89
C GLU A 125 -9.79 -8.44 2.96
N ARG A 126 -10.39 -9.56 3.38
CA ARG A 126 -10.41 -10.82 2.60
C ARG A 126 -11.24 -10.76 1.32
N THR A 127 -12.04 -9.71 1.15
CA THR A 127 -12.85 -9.49 -0.06
C THR A 127 -12.18 -8.57 -1.06
N VAL A 128 -11.06 -7.94 -0.68
CA VAL A 128 -10.29 -7.10 -1.58
C VAL A 128 -9.69 -7.97 -2.68
N GLY A 129 -10.21 -7.81 -3.89
CA GLY A 129 -9.64 -8.39 -5.10
C GLY A 129 -8.53 -7.51 -5.68
N PRO A 130 -7.79 -8.03 -6.67
CA PRO A 130 -6.79 -7.24 -7.41
C PRO A 130 -7.45 -6.06 -8.14
N PRO A 131 -6.66 -5.05 -8.57
CA PRO A 131 -7.16 -3.98 -9.43
C PRO A 131 -7.90 -4.54 -10.64
N PRO A 132 -9.16 -4.12 -10.90
CA PRO A 132 -10.00 -4.75 -11.93
C PRO A 132 -9.51 -4.46 -13.36
N SER A 133 -8.65 -3.47 -13.51
CA SER A 133 -7.97 -3.14 -14.76
C SER A 133 -6.80 -4.06 -15.07
N LEU A 134 -6.49 -5.06 -14.23
CA LEU A 134 -5.35 -5.97 -14.39
C LEU A 134 -5.79 -7.43 -14.48
N THR A 135 -5.02 -8.22 -15.23
CA THR A 135 -5.11 -9.68 -15.19
C THR A 135 -4.04 -10.21 -14.25
N VAL A 136 -4.45 -10.91 -13.19
CA VAL A 136 -3.56 -11.33 -12.09
C VAL A 136 -3.80 -12.79 -11.73
N ASP A 137 -2.74 -13.59 -11.67
CA ASP A 137 -2.76 -14.90 -11.03
C ASP A 137 -2.55 -14.72 -9.51
N ILE A 138 -3.66 -14.72 -8.76
CA ILE A 138 -3.67 -14.54 -7.30
C ILE A 138 -2.80 -15.60 -6.60
N ALA A 139 -2.80 -16.84 -7.06
CA ALA A 139 -2.01 -17.91 -6.45
C ALA A 139 -0.51 -17.67 -6.64
N ALA A 140 -0.10 -17.22 -7.83
CA ALA A 140 1.28 -16.87 -8.11
C ALA A 140 1.77 -15.68 -7.26
N TRP A 141 0.92 -14.68 -7.04
CA TRP A 141 1.24 -13.54 -6.17
C TRP A 141 1.36 -13.93 -4.69
N HIS A 142 0.51 -14.83 -4.19
CA HIS A 142 0.69 -15.39 -2.84
C HIS A 142 1.99 -16.22 -2.72
N ALA A 143 2.35 -16.98 -3.76
CA ALA A 143 3.61 -17.71 -3.77
C ALA A 143 4.82 -16.75 -3.76
N LEU A 144 4.74 -15.65 -4.51
CA LEU A 144 5.74 -14.58 -4.51
C LEU A 144 5.88 -13.93 -3.13
N SER A 145 4.78 -13.54 -2.50
CA SER A 145 4.81 -12.92 -1.16
C SER A 145 5.37 -13.89 -0.11
N SER A 146 5.04 -15.18 -0.21
CA SER A 146 5.59 -16.22 0.67
C SER A 146 7.09 -16.41 0.48
N TRP A 147 7.58 -16.39 -0.77
CA TRP A 147 9.01 -16.44 -1.07
C TRP A 147 9.75 -15.22 -0.50
N LEU A 148 9.15 -14.03 -0.59
CA LEU A 148 9.62 -12.80 0.03
C LEU A 148 9.36 -12.72 1.54
N ARG A 149 8.82 -13.75 2.20
CA ARG A 149 8.43 -13.70 3.62
C ARG A 149 7.65 -12.42 3.98
N GLY A 150 6.83 -11.94 3.06
CA GLY A 150 6.21 -10.63 3.09
C GLY A 150 4.70 -10.65 3.19
N THR A 151 4.12 -9.46 3.31
CA THR A 151 2.67 -9.24 3.35
C THR A 151 2.21 -8.73 1.98
N LEU A 152 1.23 -9.41 1.38
CA LEU A 152 0.62 -9.00 0.12
C LEU A 152 -0.63 -8.16 0.39
N THR A 153 -0.65 -6.94 -0.12
CA THR A 153 -1.85 -6.10 -0.17
C THR A 153 -2.49 -6.27 -1.55
N MET A 154 -3.63 -6.96 -1.61
CA MET A 154 -4.24 -7.34 -2.88
C MET A 154 -4.78 -6.12 -3.66
N GLY A 155 -5.26 -5.09 -2.95
CA GLY A 155 -5.95 -3.95 -3.58
C GLY A 155 -5.07 -3.13 -4.53
N ASP A 156 -3.76 -3.09 -4.27
CA ASP A 156 -2.76 -2.36 -5.05
C ASP A 156 -1.61 -3.24 -5.55
N LEU A 157 -1.72 -4.56 -5.34
CA LEU A 157 -0.67 -5.54 -5.65
C LEU A 157 0.70 -5.16 -5.08
N SER A 158 0.74 -4.64 -3.85
CA SER A 158 1.99 -4.38 -3.15
C SER A 158 2.43 -5.55 -2.28
N ILE A 159 3.74 -5.75 -2.16
CA ILE A 159 4.35 -6.69 -1.24
C ILE A 159 5.44 -5.96 -0.46
N ASP A 160 5.33 -5.96 0.85
CA ASP A 160 6.43 -5.59 1.75
C ASP A 160 6.96 -6.85 2.44
N GLY A 161 8.24 -7.13 2.27
CA GLY A 161 8.86 -8.37 2.73
C GLY A 161 10.38 -8.29 2.88
N THR A 162 11.01 -9.46 2.88
CA THR A 162 12.46 -9.63 3.03
C THR A 162 12.99 -10.78 2.16
N LEU A 163 14.18 -10.60 1.60
CA LEU A 163 14.93 -11.64 0.90
C LEU A 163 16.36 -11.66 1.42
N ASP A 164 16.81 -12.79 1.97
CA ASP A 164 18.14 -12.92 2.60
C ASP A 164 18.45 -11.84 3.64
N ALA A 165 17.45 -11.52 4.49
CA ALA A 165 17.45 -10.44 5.48
C ALA A 165 17.48 -9.01 4.91
N ALA A 166 17.57 -8.82 3.59
CA ALA A 166 17.38 -7.52 2.97
C ALA A 166 15.88 -7.20 2.83
N PRO A 167 15.40 -6.02 3.25
CA PRO A 167 14.06 -5.54 2.94
C PRO A 167 13.79 -5.52 1.44
N VAL A 168 12.57 -5.89 1.07
CA VAL A 168 12.07 -5.84 -0.30
C VAL A 168 10.70 -5.19 -0.27
N SER A 169 10.48 -4.21 -1.15
CA SER A 169 9.14 -3.69 -1.44
C SER A 169 8.86 -3.83 -2.93
N VAL A 170 7.65 -4.27 -3.26
CA VAL A 170 7.13 -4.33 -4.63
C VAL A 170 5.81 -3.59 -4.64
N GLY A 171 5.54 -2.78 -5.66
CA GLY A 171 4.25 -2.14 -5.79
C GLY A 171 3.98 -1.56 -7.17
N LEU A 172 2.73 -1.18 -7.38
CA LEU A 172 2.29 -0.47 -8.57
C LEU A 172 2.49 1.04 -8.43
N THR A 173 2.93 1.69 -9.50
CA THR A 173 2.84 3.14 -9.66
C THR A 173 1.64 3.46 -10.53
N TRP A 174 0.90 4.49 -10.16
CA TRP A 174 -0.34 4.92 -10.79
C TRP A 174 -0.15 6.28 -11.46
N ASN A 175 -0.92 6.58 -12.51
CA ASN A 175 -1.03 7.92 -13.06
C ASN A 175 -2.18 8.71 -12.37
N ASP A 176 -2.42 9.94 -12.83
CA ASP A 176 -3.46 10.83 -12.28
C ASP A 176 -4.90 10.31 -12.49
N ASP A 177 -5.08 9.35 -13.41
CA ASP A 177 -6.36 8.71 -13.72
C ASP A 177 -6.51 7.35 -13.01
N ASP A 178 -5.71 7.07 -11.99
CA ASP A 178 -5.69 5.81 -11.23
C ASP A 178 -5.47 4.55 -12.10
N HIS A 179 -4.74 4.70 -13.20
CA HIS A 179 -4.27 3.59 -14.03
C HIS A 179 -2.84 3.18 -13.65
N PRO A 180 -2.57 1.87 -13.48
CA PRO A 180 -1.24 1.38 -13.15
C PRO A 180 -0.34 1.50 -14.38
N ILE A 181 0.80 2.18 -14.23
CA ILE A 181 1.74 2.46 -15.32
C ILE A 181 3.05 1.69 -15.18
N ARG A 182 3.42 1.28 -13.97
CA ARG A 182 4.70 0.59 -13.70
C ARG A 182 4.56 -0.38 -12.53
N VAL A 183 5.34 -1.45 -12.56
CA VAL A 183 5.68 -2.22 -11.36
C VAL A 183 7.07 -1.79 -10.93
N VAL A 184 7.21 -1.42 -9.66
CA VAL A 184 8.48 -1.02 -9.05
C VAL A 184 8.85 -2.06 -8.01
N ALA A 185 10.12 -2.47 -8.00
CA ALA A 185 10.70 -3.25 -6.93
C ALA A 185 11.87 -2.50 -6.30
N THR A 186 12.02 -2.60 -4.99
CA THR A 186 13.16 -2.12 -4.21
C THR A 186 13.73 -3.28 -3.41
N VAL A 187 15.05 -3.32 -3.29
CA VAL A 187 15.79 -4.31 -2.50
C VAL A 187 16.93 -3.59 -1.78
N GLY A 188 17.09 -3.84 -0.49
CA GLY A 188 18.21 -3.34 0.30
C GLY A 188 17.79 -2.64 1.58
N ASP A 189 18.79 -2.38 2.42
CA ASP A 189 18.63 -1.72 3.72
C ASP A 189 19.72 -0.66 3.85
N PRO A 190 19.38 0.64 3.90
CA PRO A 190 20.36 1.70 4.12
C PRO A 190 21.16 1.52 5.42
N ASP A 191 20.53 1.00 6.47
CA ASP A 191 21.16 0.88 7.79
C ASP A 191 22.12 -0.32 7.86
N ALA A 192 21.90 -1.35 7.05
CA ALA A 192 22.76 -2.53 6.98
C ALA A 192 23.80 -2.48 5.84
N ALA A 193 23.69 -1.53 4.92
CA ALA A 193 24.60 -1.40 3.79
C ALA A 193 26.01 -0.98 4.22
N SER A 194 27.03 -1.52 3.54
CA SER A 194 28.42 -1.13 3.76
C SER A 194 28.64 0.35 3.41
N ALA A 195 29.69 0.96 3.97
CA ALA A 195 30.05 2.34 3.64
C ALA A 195 30.33 2.52 2.13
N ASP A 196 30.95 1.51 1.51
CA ASP A 196 31.27 1.52 0.08
C ASP A 196 29.99 1.49 -0.75
N LEU A 197 29.04 0.60 -0.41
CA LEU A 197 27.77 0.49 -1.11
C LEU A 197 26.90 1.75 -0.95
N ARG A 198 26.89 2.38 0.23
CA ARG A 198 26.18 3.64 0.48
C ARG A 198 26.76 4.82 -0.29
N ALA A 199 28.06 4.80 -0.57
CA ALA A 199 28.72 5.84 -1.37
C ALA A 199 28.36 5.77 -2.87
N ILE A 200 27.77 4.65 -3.32
CA ILE A 200 27.36 4.48 -4.72
C ILE A 200 26.03 5.20 -4.96
N THR A 201 26.04 6.09 -5.95
CA THR A 201 24.82 6.67 -6.53
C THR A 201 24.80 6.36 -8.02
N LEU A 202 23.89 5.48 -8.42
CA LEU A 202 23.71 5.04 -9.79
C LEU A 202 22.29 5.36 -10.25
N SER A 203 22.14 5.89 -11.46
CA SER A 203 20.84 6.12 -12.10
C SER A 203 20.96 5.83 -13.59
N LEU A 204 20.23 4.81 -14.06
CA LEU A 204 20.18 4.37 -15.44
C LEU A 204 18.73 4.41 -15.93
N PRO A 205 18.28 5.48 -16.61
CA PRO A 205 16.94 5.59 -17.17
C PRO A 205 16.65 4.60 -18.30
N ARG A 206 17.68 4.00 -18.90
CA ARG A 206 17.54 2.86 -19.83
C ARG A 206 18.66 1.87 -19.54
N PRO A 207 18.49 0.97 -18.55
CA PRO A 207 19.59 0.19 -17.97
C PRO A 207 20.49 -0.48 -19.02
N ALA A 208 19.91 -1.30 -19.91
CA ALA A 208 20.67 -2.02 -20.92
C ALA A 208 21.44 -1.13 -21.91
N ARG A 209 20.95 0.10 -22.16
CA ARG A 209 21.57 1.05 -23.09
C ARG A 209 22.62 1.94 -22.41
N ASP A 210 22.30 2.41 -21.20
CA ASP A 210 23.04 3.47 -20.54
C ASP A 210 24.22 2.91 -19.72
N VAL A 211 24.19 1.62 -19.34
CA VAL A 211 25.20 0.98 -18.48
C VAL A 211 26.63 1.04 -19.06
N LEU A 212 26.78 0.95 -20.39
CA LEU A 212 28.09 0.97 -21.05
C LEU A 212 28.80 2.33 -20.98
N GLY A 213 28.04 3.41 -20.73
CA GLY A 213 28.56 4.78 -20.67
C GLY A 213 28.63 5.36 -19.26
N ASN A 214 28.27 4.59 -18.23
CA ASN A 214 28.14 5.08 -16.86
C ASN A 214 29.35 4.68 -16.00
N VAL A 215 30.09 5.68 -15.52
CA VAL A 215 31.22 5.50 -14.60
C VAL A 215 30.67 5.07 -13.23
N GLY A 216 31.09 3.90 -12.75
CA GLY A 216 30.56 3.28 -11.52
C GLY A 216 29.60 2.11 -11.76
N ALA A 217 29.30 1.79 -13.03
CA ALA A 217 28.48 0.64 -13.40
C ALA A 217 29.29 -0.55 -13.97
N GLU A 218 30.62 -0.48 -13.96
CA GLU A 218 31.51 -1.46 -14.59
C GLU A 218 31.25 -2.88 -14.09
N ASN A 219 31.00 -3.03 -12.79
CA ASN A 219 30.76 -4.32 -12.14
C ASN A 219 29.41 -4.95 -12.47
N ILE A 220 28.49 -4.21 -13.09
CA ILE A 220 27.12 -4.66 -13.37
C ILE A 220 26.77 -4.70 -14.86
N VAL A 221 27.71 -4.33 -15.75
CA VAL A 221 27.48 -4.31 -17.21
C VAL A 221 26.93 -5.64 -17.72
N ASP A 222 27.57 -6.76 -17.37
CA ASP A 222 27.18 -8.09 -17.85
C ASP A 222 25.81 -8.55 -17.30
N LEU A 223 25.42 -8.06 -16.12
CA LEU A 223 24.12 -8.34 -15.53
C LEU A 223 23.03 -7.56 -16.27
N VAL A 224 23.22 -6.24 -16.36
CA VAL A 224 22.20 -5.30 -16.84
C VAL A 224 22.00 -5.37 -18.36
N THR A 225 23.03 -5.69 -19.13
CA THR A 225 22.89 -5.86 -20.60
C THR A 225 22.01 -7.05 -21.00
N ARG A 226 21.79 -8.01 -20.10
CA ARG A 226 20.91 -9.17 -20.31
C ARG A 226 19.49 -8.93 -19.82
N TRP A 227 19.22 -7.78 -19.22
CA TRP A 227 17.89 -7.47 -18.71
C TRP A 227 16.87 -7.33 -19.84
N PRO A 228 15.61 -7.72 -19.60
CA PRO A 228 14.53 -7.46 -20.54
C PRO A 228 14.44 -5.96 -20.88
N ALA A 229 14.14 -5.65 -22.15
CA ALA A 229 14.01 -4.27 -22.62
C ALA A 229 12.83 -3.52 -21.99
N GLU A 230 11.89 -4.23 -21.34
CA GLU A 230 10.77 -3.66 -20.60
C GLU A 230 11.16 -3.04 -19.26
N ILE A 231 12.39 -3.27 -18.76
CA ILE A 231 12.92 -2.56 -17.59
C ILE A 231 13.32 -1.15 -18.00
N ILE A 232 12.62 -0.17 -17.42
CA ILE A 232 12.65 1.24 -17.82
C ILE A 232 13.42 2.14 -16.85
N ASP A 233 13.87 1.62 -15.72
CA ASP A 233 14.87 2.29 -14.88
C ASP A 233 15.63 1.31 -13.98
N LEU A 234 16.82 1.74 -13.55
CA LEU A 234 17.57 1.16 -12.44
C LEU A 234 18.19 2.31 -11.65
N ARG A 235 18.03 2.28 -10.34
CA ARG A 235 18.69 3.22 -9.42
C ARG A 235 19.31 2.47 -8.25
N VAL A 236 20.49 2.89 -7.84
CA VAL A 236 21.12 2.45 -6.59
C VAL A 236 21.46 3.71 -5.80
N VAL A 237 20.88 3.84 -4.61
CA VAL A 237 21.08 4.99 -3.71
C VAL A 237 21.12 4.47 -2.29
N ASP A 238 22.15 4.88 -1.53
CA ASP A 238 22.28 4.56 -0.11
C ASP A 238 22.14 3.05 0.18
N GLY A 239 22.72 2.22 -0.70
CA GLY A 239 22.66 0.76 -0.62
C GLY A 239 21.31 0.09 -0.87
N VAL A 240 20.35 0.84 -1.42
CA VAL A 240 19.08 0.31 -1.92
C VAL A 240 19.09 0.33 -3.44
N ALA A 241 18.85 -0.83 -4.06
CA ALA A 241 18.62 -0.96 -5.48
C ALA A 241 17.11 -0.91 -5.77
N SER A 242 16.73 -0.19 -6.80
CA SER A 242 15.35 -0.11 -7.28
C SER A 242 15.30 -0.16 -8.80
N ALA A 243 14.28 -0.81 -9.34
CA ALA A 243 14.02 -0.83 -10.77
C ALA A 243 12.53 -0.96 -11.02
N ALA A 244 12.11 -0.52 -12.20
CA ALA A 244 10.74 -0.60 -12.66
C ALA A 244 10.68 -1.22 -14.06
N PHE A 245 9.61 -1.96 -14.32
CA PHE A 245 9.18 -2.26 -15.68
C PHE A 245 7.82 -1.62 -15.97
N GLY A 246 7.62 -1.23 -17.23
CA GLY A 246 6.37 -0.64 -17.68
C GLY A 246 5.24 -1.67 -17.69
N VAL A 247 4.06 -1.26 -17.22
CA VAL A 247 2.85 -2.07 -17.41
C VAL A 247 2.47 -2.03 -18.89
N PRO A 248 2.28 -3.19 -19.57
CA PRO A 248 1.93 -3.21 -20.98
C PRO A 248 0.65 -2.44 -21.28
N GLU A 249 0.60 -1.74 -22.42
CA GLU A 249 -0.64 -1.13 -22.90
C GLU A 249 -1.63 -2.21 -23.36
N GLY A 250 -2.91 -2.03 -23.03
CA GLY A 250 -3.98 -2.92 -23.49
C GLY A 250 -5.16 -3.02 -22.53
N THR A 251 -6.21 -3.71 -22.96
CA THR A 251 -7.33 -4.07 -22.10
C THR A 251 -6.89 -5.19 -21.15
N ALA A 252 -6.79 -4.87 -19.85
CA ALA A 252 -6.42 -5.80 -18.78
C ALA A 252 -5.01 -6.42 -18.88
N PRO A 253 -3.94 -5.61 -18.84
CA PRO A 253 -2.57 -6.13 -18.91
C PRO A 253 -2.29 -7.16 -17.83
N VAL A 254 -1.49 -8.16 -18.20
CA VAL A 254 -1.09 -9.25 -17.31
C VAL A 254 0.10 -8.80 -16.48
N ILE A 255 -0.03 -8.83 -15.15
CA ILE A 255 1.11 -8.63 -14.24
C ILE A 255 1.54 -9.97 -13.68
N ASP A 256 2.61 -10.51 -14.27
CA ASP A 256 3.15 -11.82 -13.97
C ASP A 256 4.09 -11.80 -12.77
N ALA A 257 3.74 -12.55 -11.72
CA ALA A 257 4.54 -12.68 -10.50
C ALA A 257 5.93 -13.28 -10.77
N ALA A 258 6.10 -14.12 -11.80
CA ALA A 258 7.40 -14.67 -12.18
C ALA A 258 8.35 -13.59 -12.72
N ARG A 259 7.80 -12.61 -13.45
CA ARG A 259 8.58 -11.45 -13.91
C ARG A 259 9.02 -10.56 -12.75
N VAL A 260 8.11 -10.30 -11.81
CA VAL A 260 8.43 -9.55 -10.58
C VAL A 260 9.52 -10.26 -9.78
N ARG A 261 9.42 -11.58 -9.62
CA ARG A 261 10.46 -12.39 -8.99
C ARG A 261 11.81 -12.20 -9.68
N GLY A 262 11.85 -12.33 -11.00
CA GLY A 262 13.08 -12.13 -11.78
C GLY A 262 13.68 -10.74 -11.60
N LEU A 263 12.85 -9.70 -11.47
CA LEU A 263 13.30 -8.34 -11.17
C LEU A 263 13.96 -8.24 -9.79
N VAL A 264 13.34 -8.82 -8.75
CA VAL A 264 13.90 -8.81 -7.38
C VAL A 264 15.23 -9.57 -7.33
N GLU A 265 15.30 -10.76 -7.95
CA GLU A 265 16.54 -11.54 -8.04
C GLU A 265 17.64 -10.75 -8.78
N ALA A 266 17.29 -10.04 -9.85
CA ALA A 266 18.21 -9.20 -10.60
C ALA A 266 18.72 -8.00 -9.78
N LEU A 267 17.86 -7.34 -9.00
CA LEU A 267 18.26 -6.25 -8.09
C LEU A 267 19.20 -6.75 -6.98
N ARG A 268 18.93 -7.94 -6.44
CA ARG A 268 19.81 -8.57 -5.46
C ARG A 268 21.20 -8.86 -6.04
N ALA A 269 21.26 -9.34 -7.29
CA ALA A 269 22.51 -9.59 -8.01
C ALA A 269 23.29 -8.29 -8.28
N VAL A 270 22.59 -7.19 -8.61
CA VAL A 270 23.21 -5.86 -8.76
C VAL A 270 23.87 -5.42 -7.45
N LEU A 271 23.18 -5.50 -6.31
CA LEU A 271 23.77 -5.14 -5.02
C LEU A 271 24.99 -6.02 -4.68
N ALA A 272 24.91 -7.33 -4.92
CA ALA A 272 26.01 -8.25 -4.67
C ALA A 272 27.24 -7.98 -5.55
N ALA A 273 27.03 -7.54 -6.79
CA ALA A 273 28.11 -7.18 -7.70
C ALA A 273 28.77 -5.83 -7.34
N LEU A 274 27.99 -4.89 -6.78
CA LEU A 274 28.49 -3.60 -6.31
C LEU A 274 29.19 -3.70 -4.95
N ASP A 275 28.81 -4.68 -4.12
CA ASP A 275 29.45 -4.97 -2.83
C ASP A 275 29.73 -6.48 -2.65
N PRO A 276 30.75 -7.02 -3.33
CA PRO A 276 31.09 -8.44 -3.24
C PRO A 276 31.61 -8.85 -1.85
N GLY A 277 31.97 -7.89 -0.99
CA GLY A 277 32.48 -8.11 0.36
C GLY A 277 31.40 -8.39 1.41
N ALA A 278 30.12 -8.14 1.09
CA ALA A 278 28.97 -8.28 2.00
C ALA A 278 28.23 -9.63 1.89
N GLY A 279 28.89 -10.68 1.38
CA GLY A 279 28.31 -12.03 1.30
C GLY A 279 27.90 -12.60 2.67
N PRO A 280 27.03 -13.64 2.71
CA PRO A 280 26.36 -14.16 3.92
C PRO A 280 27.28 -14.84 4.95
N TYR A 281 28.59 -14.68 4.84
CA TYR A 281 29.63 -15.24 5.70
C TYR A 281 30.35 -14.18 6.55
N ARG A 282 29.72 -13.03 6.78
CA ARG A 282 30.11 -12.08 7.82
C ARG A 282 29.12 -12.10 8.97
#